data_AF-A0A4U1FCV4-F1
#
_entry.id   AF-A0A4U1FCV4-F1
#
_cell.length_a   1.000
_cell.length_b   1.000
_cell.length_c   1.000
_cell.angle_alpha   90.00
_cell.angle_beta   90.00
_cell.angle_gamma   90.00
#
_symmetry.space_group_name_H-M   'P 1'
#
loop_
_entity.id
_entity.type
_entity.pdbx_description
1 polymer ?
#
loop_
_entity_poly.entity_id
_entity_poly.type
_entity_poly.pdbx_seq_one_letter_code
_entity_poly.pdbx_strand_id
1 'polypeptide(L)'
;MENMEIQLEKEDYEDLLTHLPADENKMVDLDVAMDDAKAFTGEKVNVSNLDNVLRTVGLVLTAEGHEELLKTLPTHADGKIYKNRLLKGVKALKGPRVKIKKLDSFVENMGIRLKDEEFEELMTQLSAD
;
A
#
# COMPACT_ATOMS: atom_id res chain seq x y z
N MET A 1 17.21 -10.02 -16.50
CA MET A 1 16.87 -9.47 -15.18
C MET A 1 17.71 -8.22 -15.01
N GLU A 2 17.10 -7.04 -14.98
CA GLU A 2 17.82 -5.83 -14.58
C GLU A 2 18.15 -5.95 -13.09
N ASN A 3 19.39 -5.63 -12.71
CA ASN A 3 19.77 -5.56 -11.31
C ASN A 3 19.10 -4.33 -10.69
N MET A 4 18.10 -4.55 -9.84
CA MET A 4 17.48 -3.48 -9.06
C MET A 4 18.27 -3.30 -7.76
N GLU A 5 19.11 -2.25 -7.71
CA GLU A 5 19.74 -1.84 -6.45
C GLU A 5 18.70 -1.13 -5.57
N ILE A 6 18.29 -1.79 -4.49
CA ILE A 6 17.42 -1.21 -3.47
C ILE A 6 18.29 -0.76 -2.30
N GLN A 7 18.25 0.53 -1.98
CA GLN A 7 18.91 1.09 -0.81
C GLN A 7 17.86 1.37 0.26
N LEU A 8 17.92 0.61 1.36
CA LEU A 8 17.02 0.76 2.49
C LEU A 8 17.64 1.65 3.55
N GLU A 9 16.84 2.56 4.10
CA GLU A 9 17.18 3.23 5.35
C GLU A 9 17.01 2.24 6.52
N LYS A 10 17.52 2.58 7.70
CA LYS A 10 17.50 1.67 8.86
C LYS A 10 16.08 1.26 9.22
N GLU A 11 15.17 2.24 9.23
CA GLU A 11 13.76 2.06 9.56
C GLU A 11 13.05 1.15 8.54
N ASP A 12 13.38 1.28 7.26
CA ASP A 12 12.84 0.44 6.18
C ASP A 12 13.36 -0.99 6.28
N TYR A 13 14.65 -1.16 6.59
CA TYR A 13 15.26 -2.47 6.76
C TYR A 13 14.64 -3.23 7.95
N GLU A 14 14.47 -2.55 9.08
CA GLU A 14 13.84 -3.12 10.27
C GLU A 14 12.38 -3.51 9.97
N ASP A 15 11.62 -2.65 9.30
CA ASP A 15 10.24 -2.94 8.91
C ASP A 15 10.14 -4.08 7.90
N LEU A 16 11.04 -4.15 6.91
CA LEU A 16 11.07 -5.27 5.97
C LEU A 16 11.25 -6.59 6.73
N LEU A 17 12.21 -6.66 7.64
CA LEU A 17 12.49 -7.88 8.42
C LEU A 17 11.29 -8.35 9.25
N THR A 18 10.46 -7.45 9.76
CA THR A 18 9.27 -7.85 10.55
C THR A 18 8.12 -8.40 9.70
N HIS A 19 8.16 -8.20 8.37
CA HIS A 19 7.10 -8.61 7.46
C HIS A 19 7.48 -9.80 6.57
N LEU A 20 8.75 -10.19 6.53
CA LEU A 20 9.19 -11.34 5.74
C LEU A 20 8.68 -12.65 6.36
N PRO A 21 8.05 -13.54 5.57
CA PRO A 21 7.56 -14.83 6.05
C PRO A 21 8.73 -15.82 6.16
N ALA A 22 9.55 -15.66 7.20
CA ALA A 22 10.64 -16.58 7.47
C ALA A 22 10.11 -17.93 8.00
N ASP A 23 10.69 -19.03 7.52
CA ASP A 23 10.40 -20.37 7.99
C ASP A 23 11.08 -20.71 9.34
N GLU A 24 10.91 -21.94 9.82
CA GLU A 24 11.52 -22.42 11.06
C GLU A 24 13.07 -22.39 11.06
N ASN A 25 13.69 -22.36 9.87
CA ASN A 25 15.12 -22.27 9.66
C ASN A 25 15.60 -20.82 9.48
N LYS A 26 14.72 -19.83 9.62
CA LYS A 26 14.97 -18.41 9.35
C LYS A 26 15.33 -18.13 7.89
N MET A 27 14.78 -18.92 6.97
CA MET A 27 14.93 -18.74 5.54
C MET A 27 13.66 -18.11 4.97
N VAL A 28 13.83 -17.30 3.93
CA VAL A 28 12.73 -16.72 3.15
C VAL A 28 13.02 -16.96 1.67
N ASP A 29 11.97 -17.23 0.89
CA ASP A 29 12.10 -17.33 -0.55
C ASP A 29 12.63 -16.01 -1.13
N LEU A 30 13.64 -16.11 -2.01
CA LEU A 30 14.29 -14.94 -2.59
C LEU A 30 13.30 -14.05 -3.35
N ASP A 31 12.41 -14.65 -4.13
CA ASP A 31 11.39 -13.93 -4.89
C ASP A 31 10.43 -13.17 -3.97
N VAL A 32 10.05 -13.78 -2.84
CA VAL A 32 9.21 -13.14 -1.81
C VAL A 32 9.95 -11.96 -1.18
N ALA A 33 11.23 -12.14 -0.82
CA ALA A 33 12.03 -11.06 -0.25
C ALA A 33 12.21 -9.89 -1.23
N MET A 34 12.44 -10.18 -2.52
CA MET A 34 12.55 -9.16 -3.56
C MET A 34 11.22 -8.43 -3.80
N ASP A 35 10.10 -9.15 -3.83
CA ASP A 35 8.78 -8.56 -4.00
C ASP A 35 8.40 -7.67 -2.81
N ASP A 36 8.71 -8.09 -1.59
CA ASP A 36 8.47 -7.29 -0.40
C ASP A 36 9.37 -6.06 -0.33
N ALA A 37 10.62 -6.17 -0.76
CA ALA A 37 11.55 -5.04 -0.82
C ALA A 37 11.07 -3.92 -1.78
N LYS A 38 10.28 -4.24 -2.82
CA LYS A 38 9.71 -3.24 -3.74
C LYS A 38 8.78 -2.24 -3.03
N ALA A 39 8.26 -2.58 -1.85
CA ALA A 39 7.49 -1.64 -1.03
C ALA A 39 8.29 -0.39 -0.62
N PHE A 40 9.62 -0.48 -0.61
CA PHE A 40 10.55 0.57 -0.20
C PHE A 40 11.23 1.26 -1.38
N THR A 41 10.49 1.40 -2.48
CA THR A 41 10.97 2.05 -3.70
C THR A 41 9.96 3.09 -4.18
N GLY A 42 10.40 3.97 -5.08
CA GLY A 42 9.55 4.98 -5.70
C GLY A 42 9.36 6.23 -4.85
N GLU A 43 8.22 6.91 -5.04
CA GLU A 43 7.95 8.20 -4.41
C GLU A 43 7.63 8.07 -2.91
N LYS A 44 8.11 9.04 -2.12
CA LYS A 44 7.77 9.19 -0.71
C LYS A 44 6.66 10.23 -0.51
N VAL A 45 5.88 10.08 0.56
CA VAL A 45 4.82 11.00 0.98
C VAL A 45 5.03 11.40 2.43
N ASN A 46 4.74 12.65 2.78
CA ASN A 46 4.78 13.10 4.17
C ASN A 46 3.60 12.52 4.95
N VAL A 47 3.86 11.97 6.14
CA VAL A 47 2.84 11.40 7.03
C VAL A 47 1.78 12.43 7.40
N SER A 48 2.15 13.71 7.53
CA SER A 48 1.18 14.80 7.78
C SER A 48 0.15 14.99 6.67
N ASN A 49 0.44 14.50 5.47
CA ASN A 49 -0.44 14.57 4.30
C ASN A 49 -1.21 13.28 4.05
N LEU A 50 -1.06 12.27 4.91
CA LEU A 50 -1.59 10.93 4.66
C LEU A 50 -3.11 10.94 4.47
N ASP A 51 -3.83 11.64 5.36
CA ASP A 51 -5.30 11.80 5.26
C ASP A 51 -5.73 12.37 3.91
N ASN A 52 -5.00 13.37 3.41
CA ASN A 52 -5.28 13.98 2.11
C ASN A 52 -5.01 13.01 0.97
N VAL A 53 -3.93 12.24 1.03
CA VAL A 53 -3.60 11.23 0.01
C VAL A 53 -4.66 10.13 -0.03
N LEU A 54 -5.00 9.54 1.13
CA LEU A 54 -6.02 8.51 1.23
C LEU A 54 -7.38 9.02 0.73
N ARG A 55 -7.78 10.21 1.16
CA ARG A 55 -9.03 10.84 0.71
C ARG A 55 -9.05 11.13 -0.79
N THR A 56 -7.92 11.52 -1.38
CA THR A 56 -7.80 11.85 -2.81
C THR A 56 -8.06 10.63 -3.69
N VAL A 57 -7.50 9.47 -3.29
CA VAL A 57 -7.74 8.19 -3.97
C VAL A 57 -9.06 7.52 -3.56
N GLY A 58 -9.86 8.18 -2.72
CA GLY A 58 -11.18 7.71 -2.34
C GLY A 58 -11.22 6.70 -1.19
N LEU A 59 -10.09 6.40 -0.56
CA LEU A 59 -10.01 5.55 0.62
C LEU A 59 -10.58 6.26 1.86
N VAL A 60 -11.33 5.49 2.64
CA VAL A 60 -11.91 5.88 3.92
C VAL A 60 -11.53 4.82 4.94
N LEU A 61 -10.81 5.25 5.97
CA LEU A 61 -10.44 4.43 7.11
C LEU A 61 -11.30 4.84 8.31
N THR A 62 -11.51 3.90 9.24
CA THR A 62 -11.98 4.24 10.59
C THR A 62 -10.85 4.96 11.36
N ALA A 63 -11.19 5.65 12.45
CA ALA A 63 -10.17 6.25 13.32
C ALA A 63 -9.17 5.19 13.84
N GLU A 64 -9.69 4.03 14.24
CA GLU A 64 -8.88 2.88 14.67
C GLU A 64 -7.98 2.35 13.54
N GLY A 65 -8.52 2.17 12.33
CA GLY A 65 -7.74 1.70 11.19
C GLY A 65 -6.66 2.69 10.75
N HIS A 66 -6.92 4.00 10.90
CA HIS A 66 -5.91 5.02 10.67
C HIS A 66 -4.79 4.97 11.72
N GLU A 67 -5.13 4.81 12.99
CA GLU A 67 -4.15 4.67 14.07
C GLU A 67 -3.31 3.38 13.92
N GLU A 68 -3.96 2.26 13.58
CA GLU A 68 -3.30 0.99 13.27
C GLU A 68 -2.33 1.15 12.09
N LEU A 69 -2.77 1.80 11.02
CA LEU A 69 -1.92 2.06 9.86
C LEU A 69 -0.66 2.83 10.26
N LEU A 70 -0.79 3.95 10.98
CA LEU A 70 0.34 4.77 11.40
C LEU A 70 1.34 4.00 12.28
N LYS A 71 0.87 3.11 13.16
CA LYS A 71 1.75 2.28 14.01
C LYS A 71 2.59 1.29 13.22
N THR A 72 2.18 0.95 12.01
CA THR A 72 2.85 -0.06 11.16
C THR A 72 3.76 0.57 10.10
N LEU A 73 3.83 1.90 9.98
CA LEU A 73 4.56 2.55 8.89
C LEU A 73 5.94 3.06 9.35
N PRO A 74 7.03 2.64 8.70
CA PRO A 74 8.38 3.12 9.03
C PRO A 74 8.54 4.56 8.58
N THR A 75 8.42 5.51 9.51
CA THR A 75 8.53 6.94 9.22
C THR A 75 9.99 7.38 9.28
N HIS A 76 10.51 7.86 8.17
CA HIS A 76 11.86 8.41 8.07
C HIS A 76 12.01 9.68 8.92
N ALA A 77 13.26 10.06 9.20
CA ALA A 77 13.55 11.25 10.01
C ALA A 77 12.99 12.56 9.43
N ASP A 78 12.75 12.61 8.11
CA ASP A 78 12.12 13.75 7.43
C ASP A 78 10.58 13.72 7.44
N GLY A 79 9.99 12.77 8.19
CA GLY A 79 8.56 12.61 8.34
C GLY A 79 7.88 11.97 7.12
N LYS A 80 8.62 11.29 6.25
CA LYS A 80 8.08 10.65 5.05
C LYS A 80 8.09 9.13 5.13
N ILE A 81 7.31 8.52 4.23
CA ILE A 81 7.21 7.08 4.01
C ILE A 81 7.10 6.79 2.51
N TYR A 82 7.49 5.60 2.05
CA TYR A 82 7.26 5.19 0.66
C TYR A 82 5.77 4.99 0.37
N LYS A 83 5.29 5.47 -0.78
CA LYS A 83 3.90 5.29 -1.22
C LYS A 83 3.55 3.81 -1.42
N ASN A 84 4.47 3.01 -1.95
CA ASN A 84 4.27 1.56 -2.11
C ASN A 84 4.10 0.87 -0.75
N ARG A 85 4.91 1.26 0.25
CA ARG A 85 4.79 0.76 1.62
C ARG A 85 3.48 1.19 2.29
N LEU A 86 3.04 2.42 2.06
CA LEU A 86 1.72 2.90 2.48
C LEU A 86 0.61 2.02 1.90
N LEU A 87 0.65 1.76 0.60
CA LEU A 87 -0.35 0.94 -0.07
C LEU A 87 -0.39 -0.49 0.49
N LYS A 88 0.78 -1.09 0.76
CA LYS A 88 0.88 -2.40 1.41
C LYS A 88 0.22 -2.39 2.80
N GLY A 89 0.48 -1.35 3.59
CA GLY A 89 -0.15 -1.16 4.90
C GLY A 89 -1.68 -1.04 4.82
N VAL A 90 -2.19 -0.22 3.89
CA VAL A 90 -3.65 -0.08 3.69
C VAL A 90 -4.29 -1.41 3.28
N LYS A 91 -3.66 -2.20 2.41
CA LYS A 91 -4.15 -3.52 2.00
C LYS A 91 -4.24 -4.53 3.15
N ALA A 92 -3.38 -4.38 4.16
CA ALA A 92 -3.35 -5.27 5.33
C ALA A 92 -4.44 -4.94 6.36
N LEU A 93 -5.02 -3.73 6.33
CA LEU A 93 -6.11 -3.34 7.21
C LEU A 93 -7.39 -4.15 6.92
N LYS A 94 -8.13 -4.46 7.98
CA LYS A 94 -9.48 -5.02 7.85
C LYS A 94 -10.50 -3.90 7.68
N GLY A 95 -11.32 -3.97 6.63
CA GLY A 95 -12.41 -3.03 6.39
C GLY A 95 -12.08 -1.63 5.85
N PRO A 96 -10.93 -1.33 5.21
CA PRO A 96 -10.79 -0.08 4.46
C PRO A 96 -11.85 -0.03 3.35
N ARG A 97 -12.53 1.11 3.20
CA ARG A 97 -13.61 1.29 2.21
C ARG A 97 -13.19 2.29 1.16
N VAL A 98 -13.60 2.06 -0.08
CA VAL A 98 -13.42 3.01 -1.19
C VAL A 98 -14.77 3.65 -1.51
N LYS A 99 -14.79 4.97 -1.74
CA LYS A 99 -16.00 5.65 -2.22
C LYS A 99 -16.28 5.18 -3.65
N ILE A 100 -17.48 4.65 -3.91
CA ILE A 100 -17.91 4.17 -5.24
C ILE A 100 -17.61 5.23 -6.34
N LYS A 101 -17.94 6.50 -6.10
CA LYS A 101 -17.65 7.61 -7.02
C LYS A 101 -16.16 7.91 -7.29
N LYS A 102 -15.25 7.23 -6.62
CA LYS A 102 -13.79 7.33 -6.76
C LYS A 102 -13.16 5.99 -7.17
N LEU A 103 -13.98 4.96 -7.40
CA LEU A 103 -13.50 3.61 -7.70
C LEU A 103 -12.68 3.57 -8.98
N ASP A 104 -13.10 4.30 -10.01
CA ASP A 104 -12.38 4.45 -11.28
C ASP A 104 -10.94 4.96 -11.08
N SER A 105 -10.80 6.17 -10.51
CA SER A 105 -9.49 6.73 -10.18
C SER A 105 -8.69 5.85 -9.21
N PHE A 106 -9.35 5.11 -8.32
CA PHE A 106 -8.67 4.19 -7.42
C PHE A 106 -8.04 3.02 -8.18
N VAL A 107 -8.79 2.33 -9.05
CA VAL A 107 -8.25 1.19 -9.82
C VAL A 107 -7.14 1.62 -10.77
N GLU A 108 -7.26 2.79 -11.40
CA GLU A 108 -6.20 3.36 -12.24
C GLU A 108 -4.92 3.63 -11.43
N ASN A 109 -5.04 4.22 -10.24
CA ASN A 109 -3.90 4.47 -9.35
C ASN A 109 -3.23 3.18 -8.85
N MET A 110 -3.96 2.06 -8.89
CA MET A 110 -3.43 0.72 -8.60
C MET A 110 -2.73 0.08 -9.80
N GLY A 111 -2.66 0.77 -10.94
CA GLY A 111 -2.12 0.25 -12.19
C GLY A 111 -3.08 -0.68 -12.93
N ILE A 112 -4.35 -0.75 -12.51
CA ILE A 112 -5.38 -1.55 -13.15
C ILE A 112 -6.09 -0.67 -14.17
N ARG A 113 -6.07 -1.09 -15.43
CA ARG A 113 -6.84 -0.43 -16.50
C ARG A 113 -8.04 -1.30 -16.83
N LEU A 114 -9.23 -0.76 -16.60
CA LEU A 114 -10.49 -1.38 -16.99
C LEU A 114 -10.97 -0.71 -18.29
N LYS A 115 -11.57 -1.50 -19.18
CA LYS A 115 -12.38 -0.96 -20.27
C LYS A 115 -13.69 -0.40 -19.72
N ASP A 116 -14.33 0.48 -20.47
CA ASP A 116 -15.64 1.06 -20.11
C ASP A 116 -16.66 -0.05 -19.77
N GLU A 117 -16.75 -1.11 -20.57
CA GLU A 117 -17.65 -2.25 -20.34
C GLU A 117 -17.37 -2.99 -19.01
N GLU A 118 -16.09 -3.19 -18.68
CA GLU A 118 -15.67 -3.86 -17.43
C GLU A 118 -15.95 -3.00 -16.21
N PHE A 119 -15.78 -1.68 -16.33
CA PHE A 119 -16.10 -0.73 -15.27
C PHE A 119 -17.61 -0.61 -15.04
N GLU A 120 -18.42 -0.54 -16.11
CA GLU A 120 -19.89 -0.52 -16.00
C GLU A 120 -20.45 -1.81 -15.37
N GLU A 121 -19.88 -2.96 -15.72
CA GLU A 121 -20.24 -4.24 -15.08
C GLU A 121 -19.92 -4.21 -13.58
N LEU A 122 -18.71 -3.76 -13.21
CA LEU A 122 -18.30 -3.61 -11.81
C LEU A 122 -19.25 -2.69 -11.05
N MET A 123 -19.62 -1.54 -11.64
CA MET A 123 -20.53 -0.58 -11.02
C MET A 123 -21.95 -1.13 -10.85
N THR A 124 -22.42 -1.93 -11.82
CA THR A 124 -23.73 -2.61 -11.74
C THR A 124 -23.76 -3.62 -10.59
N GLN A 125 -22.71 -4.44 -10.45
CA GLN A 125 -22.61 -5.41 -9.35
C GLN A 125 -22.57 -4.73 -7.98
N LEU A 126 -21.86 -3.60 -7.86
CA LEU A 126 -21.74 -2.85 -6.61
C LEU A 126 -22.99 -2.03 -6.24
N SER A 127 -23.86 -1.75 -7.20
CA SER A 127 -25.11 -0.99 -6.99
C SER A 127 -26.33 -1.90 -6.77
N ALA A 128 -26.15 -3.21 -6.88
CA ALA A 128 -27.20 -4.22 -6.68
C ALA A 128 -27.38 -4.65 -5.21
N ASP A 129 -26.52 -4.15 -4.31
CA ASP A 129 -26.56 -4.29 -2.84
C ASP A 129 -26.90 -2.95 -2.15
#